data_AF-A0AA39TAM3-F1
#
_entry.id   AF-A0AA39TAM3-F1
#
_cell.length_a   1.000
_cell.length_b   1.000
_cell.length_c   1.000
_cell.angle_alpha   90.00
_cell.angle_beta   90.00
_cell.angle_gamma   90.00
#
_symmetry.space_group_name_H-M   'P 1'
#
loop_
_entity.id
_entity.type
_entity.pdbx_description
1 polymer ?
#
loop_
_entity_poly.entity_id
_entity_poly.type
_entity_poly.pdbx_seq_one_letter_code
_entity_poly.pdbx_strand_id
1 'polypeptide(L)'
;MGQYWQLVNIDKRERLGHMGKLGEAFWCDFTDVMALLAGSWAGCRIMCIGDSAEGCPPNVLTSEEITEINRSTFYRFTCRYKEIRSTGWVDLRRKVLRNLTKHVYIRRDVVVKALKRDRNGQPGDIGNIMLTNVCWSTDSDCTMMLDLTQGGWAGDRFDVVPLSLVEDDEEDWEDVTEDQVKLTRFALQEM
;
A
#
# COMPACT_ATOMS: atom_id res chain seq x y z
N MET A 1 -14.65 17.93 0.14
CA MET A 1 -14.67 17.36 1.52
C MET A 1 -14.06 16.01 1.33
N GLY A 2 -12.85 15.77 1.85
CA GLY A 2 -12.06 14.61 1.44
C GLY A 2 -12.65 13.25 1.81
N GLN A 3 -12.28 12.25 1.01
CA GLN A 3 -12.64 10.85 1.19
C GLN A 3 -11.91 10.22 2.39
N TYR A 4 -12.52 9.20 2.96
CA TYR A 4 -11.91 8.33 3.96
C TYR A 4 -11.28 7.11 3.31
N TRP A 5 -10.10 6.74 3.81
CA TRP A 5 -9.29 5.67 3.23
C TRP A 5 -9.10 4.53 4.23
N GLN A 6 -9.05 3.31 3.71
CA GLN A 6 -8.73 2.11 4.50
C GLN A 6 -7.81 1.16 3.71
N LEU A 7 -6.82 0.59 4.39
CA LEU A 7 -5.95 -0.43 3.82
C LEU A 7 -6.56 -1.82 4.04
N VAL A 8 -6.66 -2.61 2.97
CA VAL A 8 -7.29 -3.93 2.98
C VAL A 8 -6.38 -4.98 2.36
N ASN A 9 -6.44 -6.19 2.93
CA ASN A 9 -5.97 -7.42 2.32
C ASN A 9 -7.19 -8.16 1.77
N ILE A 10 -7.28 -8.24 0.44
CA ILE A 10 -8.41 -8.83 -0.27
C ILE A 10 -8.46 -10.34 -0.06
N ASP A 11 -7.31 -11.02 -0.17
CA ASP A 11 -7.22 -12.48 -0.07
C ASP A 11 -7.62 -13.01 1.31
N LYS A 12 -7.29 -12.27 2.37
CA LYS A 12 -7.57 -12.68 3.75
C LYS A 12 -8.88 -12.14 4.31
N ARG A 13 -9.55 -11.23 3.58
CA ARG A 13 -10.70 -10.47 4.09
C ARG A 13 -10.38 -9.77 5.41
N GLU A 14 -9.20 -9.15 5.46
CA GLU A 14 -8.69 -8.42 6.60
C GLU A 14 -8.51 -6.95 6.25
N ARG A 15 -8.72 -6.05 7.21
CA ARG A 15 -8.50 -4.62 7.04
C ARG A 15 -7.74 -4.06 8.22
N LEU A 16 -7.02 -2.97 7.98
CA LEU A 16 -6.57 -2.09 9.05
C LEU A 16 -7.68 -1.09 9.37
N GLY A 17 -7.63 -0.49 10.56
CA GLY A 17 -8.59 0.54 10.97
C GLY A 17 -8.64 1.72 9.99
N HIS A 18 -9.65 2.59 10.12
CA HIS A 18 -9.77 3.79 9.29
C HIS A 18 -8.51 4.67 9.40
N MET A 19 -7.93 5.02 8.25
CA MET A 19 -6.72 5.84 8.19
C MET A 19 -7.01 7.35 8.14
N GLY A 20 -8.29 7.74 8.20
CA GLY A 20 -8.70 9.13 8.02
C GLY A 20 -8.62 9.55 6.55
N LYS A 21 -8.21 10.80 6.32
CA LYS A 21 -7.95 11.31 4.97
C LYS A 21 -6.62 10.79 4.44
N LEU A 22 -6.47 10.70 3.12
CA LEU A 22 -5.23 10.20 2.52
C LEU A 22 -3.98 10.99 2.97
N GLY A 23 -4.10 12.31 3.09
CA GLY A 23 -3.01 13.15 3.59
C GLY A 23 -2.66 12.93 5.07
N GLU A 24 -3.59 12.43 5.88
CA GLU A 24 -3.31 12.05 7.28
C GLU A 24 -2.59 10.69 7.34
N ALA A 25 -2.99 9.77 6.46
CA ALA A 25 -2.43 8.43 6.34
C ALA A 25 -0.92 8.42 6.04
N PHE A 26 -0.40 9.39 5.26
CA PHE A 26 1.04 9.48 4.96
C PHE A 26 1.92 9.76 6.19
N TRP A 27 1.33 10.22 7.31
CA TRP A 27 2.04 10.46 8.57
C TRP A 27 1.92 9.31 9.56
N CYS A 28 1.23 8.22 9.19
CA CYS A 28 1.12 7.05 10.03
C CYS A 28 2.41 6.20 9.98
N ASP A 29 2.68 5.50 11.08
CA ASP A 29 3.72 4.48 11.10
C ASP A 29 3.22 3.22 10.37
N PHE A 30 3.90 2.85 9.28
CA PHE A 30 3.59 1.66 8.48
C PHE A 30 4.36 0.41 8.91
N THR A 31 5.13 0.47 10.00
CA THR A 31 5.91 -0.67 10.51
C THR A 31 5.03 -1.91 10.71
N ASP A 32 3.82 -1.73 11.22
CA ASP A 32 2.83 -2.80 11.41
C ASP A 32 2.44 -3.46 10.08
N VAL A 33 2.25 -2.67 9.03
CA VAL A 33 1.95 -3.17 7.68
C VAL A 33 3.12 -3.95 7.11
N MET A 34 4.35 -3.43 7.28
CA MET A 34 5.55 -4.12 6.82
C MET A 34 5.76 -5.44 7.56
N ALA A 35 5.39 -5.52 8.85
CA ALA A 35 5.42 -6.76 9.61
C ALA A 35 4.41 -7.78 9.07
N LEU A 36 3.19 -7.33 8.72
CA LEU A 36 2.19 -8.19 8.08
C LEU A 36 2.70 -8.70 6.73
N LEU A 37 3.25 -7.83 5.87
CA LEU A 37 3.78 -8.21 4.56
C LEU A 37 5.03 -9.09 4.62
N ALA A 38 5.76 -9.06 5.73
CA ALA A 38 6.86 -9.99 5.99
C ALA A 38 6.37 -11.35 6.56
N GLY A 39 5.07 -11.50 6.81
CA GLY A 39 4.49 -12.65 7.49
C GLY A 39 3.11 -13.00 6.94
N SER A 40 2.07 -12.72 7.71
CA SER A 40 0.72 -13.22 7.42
C SER A 40 0.12 -12.67 6.12
N TRP A 41 0.54 -11.51 5.63
CA TRP A 41 0.07 -10.89 4.38
C TRP A 41 1.05 -11.07 3.21
N ALA A 42 2.15 -11.80 3.40
CA ALA A 42 3.08 -12.08 2.31
C ALA A 42 2.35 -12.74 1.12
N GLY A 43 2.56 -12.20 -0.08
CA GLY A 43 1.96 -12.66 -1.33
C GLY A 43 0.48 -12.31 -1.53
N CYS A 44 -0.12 -11.52 -0.65
CA CYS A 44 -1.54 -11.17 -0.71
C CYS A 44 -1.81 -9.91 -1.56
N ARG A 45 -3.02 -9.84 -2.14
CA ARG A 45 -3.56 -8.65 -2.83
C ARG A 45 -3.84 -7.52 -1.85
N ILE A 46 -3.11 -6.40 -1.96
CA ILE A 46 -3.22 -5.24 -1.07
C ILE A 46 -3.78 -4.04 -1.81
N MET A 47 -4.66 -3.29 -1.14
CA MET A 47 -5.25 -2.08 -1.71
C MET A 47 -5.59 -1.08 -0.61
N CYS A 48 -5.43 0.22 -0.89
CA CYS A 48 -5.94 1.31 -0.05
C CYS A 48 -7.18 1.89 -0.74
N ILE A 49 -8.38 1.66 -0.20
CA ILE A 49 -9.63 2.01 -0.87
C ILE A 49 -10.29 3.23 -0.24
N GLY A 50 -10.69 4.19 -1.08
CA GLY A 50 -11.48 5.37 -0.70
C GLY A 50 -12.97 5.06 -0.58
N ASP A 51 -13.69 5.79 0.28
CA ASP A 51 -15.13 5.60 0.53
C ASP A 51 -16.05 6.02 -0.62
N SER A 52 -15.57 6.89 -1.50
CA SER A 52 -16.22 7.23 -2.78
C SER A 52 -15.95 6.22 -3.91
N ALA A 53 -15.28 5.10 -3.66
CA ALA A 53 -15.02 4.11 -4.72
C ALA A 53 -16.30 3.41 -5.19
N GLU A 54 -16.73 3.69 -6.43
CA GLU A 54 -17.89 3.07 -7.09
C GLU A 54 -17.53 1.81 -7.91
N GLY A 55 -16.30 1.31 -7.78
CA GLY A 55 -15.80 0.14 -8.49
C GLY A 55 -14.47 -0.38 -7.95
N CYS A 56 -13.84 -1.29 -8.68
CA CYS A 56 -12.54 -1.90 -8.36
C CYS A 56 -11.65 -1.88 -9.62
N PRO A 57 -10.30 -1.86 -9.51
CA PRO A 57 -9.47 -1.94 -10.70
C PRO A 57 -9.77 -3.23 -11.47
N PRO A 58 -9.66 -3.21 -12.81
CA PRO A 58 -9.92 -4.39 -13.62
C PRO A 58 -8.99 -5.53 -13.20
N ASN A 59 -9.51 -6.76 -13.21
CA ASN A 59 -8.79 -7.99 -12.88
C ASN A 59 -8.29 -8.12 -11.43
N VAL A 60 -8.63 -7.18 -10.54
CA VAL A 60 -8.28 -7.30 -9.11
C VAL A 60 -9.19 -8.28 -8.40
N LEU A 61 -10.48 -8.28 -8.73
CA LEU A 61 -11.48 -9.18 -8.14
C LEU A 61 -11.88 -10.30 -9.09
N THR A 62 -12.10 -11.47 -8.51
CA THR A 62 -12.72 -12.63 -9.18
C THR A 62 -14.21 -12.38 -9.43
N SER A 63 -14.82 -13.11 -10.37
CA SER A 63 -16.25 -12.99 -10.65
C SER A 63 -17.13 -13.36 -9.45
N GLU A 64 -16.66 -14.30 -8.63
CA GLU A 64 -17.26 -14.68 -7.36
C GLU A 64 -17.24 -13.53 -6.36
N GLU A 65 -16.08 -12.88 -6.15
CA GLU A 65 -15.94 -11.71 -5.27
C GLU A 65 -16.83 -10.55 -5.72
N ILE A 66 -16.91 -10.30 -7.03
CA ILE A 66 -17.80 -9.26 -7.59
C ILE A 66 -19.26 -9.55 -7.27
N THR A 67 -19.67 -10.83 -7.35
CA THR A 67 -21.03 -11.25 -7.05
C THR A 67 -21.36 -11.10 -5.56
N GLU A 68 -20.39 -11.36 -4.67
CA GLU A 68 -20.54 -11.20 -3.21
C GLU A 68 -20.74 -9.74 -2.76
N ILE A 69 -20.12 -8.77 -3.44
CA ILE A 69 -20.20 -7.34 -3.08
C ILE A 69 -21.65 -6.82 -3.11
N ASN A 70 -22.53 -7.43 -3.92
CA ASN A 70 -24.00 -7.29 -3.95
C ASN A 70 -24.55 -5.89 -3.55
N ARG A 71 -24.86 -5.04 -4.55
CA ARG A 71 -25.50 -3.71 -4.42
C ARG A 71 -24.83 -2.73 -3.44
N SER A 72 -23.73 -3.09 -2.78
CA SER A 72 -22.92 -2.22 -1.94
C SER A 72 -21.66 -1.80 -2.69
N THR A 73 -21.07 -0.66 -2.33
CA THR A 73 -19.76 -0.28 -2.86
C THR A 73 -18.70 -1.24 -2.32
N PHE A 74 -17.61 -1.43 -3.07
CA PHE A 74 -16.54 -2.31 -2.60
C PHE A 74 -15.97 -1.85 -1.24
N TYR A 75 -15.87 -0.53 -1.03
CA TYR A 75 -15.51 0.04 0.27
C TYR A 75 -16.42 -0.41 1.42
N ARG A 76 -17.75 -0.37 1.22
CA ARG A 76 -18.70 -0.82 2.25
C ARG A 76 -18.63 -2.32 2.48
N PHE A 77 -18.34 -3.09 1.43
CA PHE A 77 -18.12 -4.52 1.56
C PHE A 77 -16.88 -4.82 2.40
N THR A 78 -15.76 -4.14 2.16
CA THR A 78 -14.52 -4.33 2.93
C THR A 78 -14.66 -3.83 4.38
N CYS A 79 -15.61 -2.94 4.72
CA CYS A 79 -15.89 -2.64 6.12
C CYS A 79 -16.33 -3.87 6.94
N ARG A 80 -16.82 -4.94 6.29
CA ARG A 80 -17.17 -6.22 6.91
C ARG A 80 -15.95 -7.13 7.13
N TYR A 81 -14.78 -6.77 6.59
CA TYR A 81 -13.55 -7.51 6.79
C TYR A 81 -13.14 -7.47 8.27
N LYS A 82 -12.42 -8.51 8.68
CA LYS A 82 -11.89 -8.59 10.04
C LYS A 82 -10.87 -7.46 10.23
N GLU A 83 -11.14 -6.57 11.18
CA GLU A 83 -10.14 -5.59 11.59
C GLU A 83 -9.01 -6.31 12.33
N ILE A 84 -7.79 -6.09 11.88
CA ILE A 84 -6.60 -6.58 12.55
C ILE A 84 -5.71 -5.42 12.96
N ARG A 85 -4.91 -5.65 13.99
CA ARG A 85 -3.80 -4.79 14.37
C ARG A 85 -2.57 -5.69 14.42
N SER A 86 -1.50 -5.30 13.73
CA SER A 86 -0.23 -5.96 13.96
C SER A 86 0.24 -5.58 15.36
N THR A 87 0.79 -6.55 16.09
CA THR A 87 1.41 -6.33 17.40
C THR A 87 2.87 -6.77 17.39
N GLY A 88 3.41 -7.09 16.20
CA GLY A 88 4.71 -7.71 16.04
C GLY A 88 5.79 -6.72 15.65
N TRP A 89 6.94 -6.82 16.31
CA TRP A 89 8.16 -6.17 15.84
C TRP A 89 8.78 -6.96 14.69
N VAL A 90 9.20 -6.25 13.64
CA VAL A 90 9.94 -6.84 12.52
C VAL A 90 11.24 -6.07 12.30
N ASP A 91 12.35 -6.79 12.12
CA ASP A 91 13.59 -6.15 11.65
C ASP A 91 13.43 -5.82 10.17
N LEU A 92 13.39 -4.53 9.84
CA LEU A 92 13.34 -4.02 8.47
C LEU A 92 14.72 -3.63 7.92
N ARG A 93 15.82 -3.95 8.60
CA ARG A 93 17.17 -3.69 8.08
C ARG A 93 17.42 -4.55 6.84
N ARG A 94 17.93 -3.91 5.78
CA ARG A 94 18.26 -4.54 4.49
C ARG A 94 17.09 -5.35 3.89
N LYS A 95 15.86 -4.90 4.12
CA LYS A 95 14.66 -5.47 3.52
C LYS A 95 14.23 -4.71 2.27
N VAL A 96 13.51 -5.42 1.42
CA VAL A 96 12.88 -4.90 0.21
C VAL A 96 11.37 -5.12 0.27
N LEU A 97 10.61 -4.20 -0.33
CA LEU A 97 9.21 -4.41 -0.67
C LEU A 97 9.17 -4.94 -2.10
N ARG A 98 8.58 -6.10 -2.34
CA ARG A 98 8.39 -6.64 -3.69
C ARG A 98 6.95 -6.53 -4.11
N ASN A 99 6.73 -6.06 -5.33
CA ASN A 99 5.46 -6.25 -6.04
C ASN A 99 5.61 -7.50 -6.90
N LEU A 100 4.98 -8.59 -6.45
CA LEU A 100 5.04 -9.89 -7.10
C LEU A 100 4.24 -9.93 -8.40
N THR A 101 3.18 -9.11 -8.53
CA THR A 101 2.39 -9.03 -9.77
C THR A 101 3.21 -8.46 -10.92
N LYS A 102 4.08 -7.49 -10.62
CA LYS A 102 4.87 -6.75 -11.61
C LYS A 102 6.33 -7.18 -11.70
N HIS A 103 6.79 -8.07 -10.82
CA HIS A 103 8.17 -8.50 -10.73
C HIS A 103 9.16 -7.34 -10.51
N VAL A 104 8.80 -6.41 -9.62
CA VAL A 104 9.62 -5.24 -9.27
C VAL A 104 9.84 -5.16 -7.76
N TYR A 105 10.93 -4.52 -7.33
CA TYR A 105 11.24 -4.36 -5.92
C TYR A 105 11.73 -2.95 -5.55
N ILE A 106 11.61 -2.62 -4.27
CA ILE A 106 12.03 -1.34 -3.69
C ILE A 106 12.94 -1.59 -2.49
N ARG A 107 14.08 -0.90 -2.47
CA ARG A 107 15.09 -0.98 -1.41
C ARG A 107 14.83 -0.02 -0.27
N ARG A 108 14.52 -0.57 0.91
CA ARG A 108 14.23 0.26 2.10
C ARG A 108 15.41 1.14 2.54
N ASP A 109 16.63 0.64 2.46
CA ASP A 109 17.83 1.37 2.89
C ASP A 109 18.08 2.65 2.06
N VAL A 110 17.67 2.64 0.79
CA VAL A 110 17.70 3.80 -0.10
C VAL A 110 16.54 4.75 0.21
N VAL A 111 15.32 4.22 0.37
CA VAL A 111 14.10 5.00 0.65
C VAL A 111 14.23 5.82 1.93
N VAL A 112 14.65 5.19 3.03
CA VAL A 112 14.80 5.85 4.34
C VAL A 112 15.83 6.98 4.31
N LYS A 113 16.84 6.90 3.43
CA LYS A 113 17.82 7.98 3.23
C LYS A 113 17.28 9.10 2.33
N ALA A 114 16.43 8.75 1.37
CA ALA A 114 16.01 9.65 0.31
C ALA A 114 14.71 10.42 0.61
N LEU A 115 13.85 9.88 1.47
CA LEU A 115 12.65 10.57 1.94
C LEU A 115 12.99 11.45 3.15
N LYS A 116 12.43 12.68 3.15
CA LYS A 116 12.64 13.63 4.26
C LYS A 116 11.95 13.11 5.53
N ARG A 117 12.39 13.64 6.67
CA ARG A 117 11.69 13.43 7.95
C ARG A 117 10.36 14.19 7.95
N ASP A 118 9.34 13.58 8.54
CA ASP A 118 8.05 14.21 8.80
C ASP A 118 8.13 15.27 9.91
N ARG A 119 6.99 15.85 10.27
CA ARG A 119 6.86 16.86 11.35
C ARG A 119 7.25 16.31 12.73
N ASN A 120 7.19 15.00 12.92
CA ASN A 120 7.58 14.29 14.15
C ASN A 120 9.04 13.81 14.11
N GLY A 121 9.76 14.11 13.02
CA GLY A 121 11.15 13.70 12.82
C GLY A 121 11.31 12.25 12.33
N GLN A 122 10.26 11.53 11.96
CA GLN A 122 10.35 10.17 11.42
C GLN A 122 10.66 10.20 9.92
N PRO A 123 11.67 9.46 9.44
CA PRO A 123 11.94 9.38 8.01
C PRO A 123 10.82 8.61 7.28
N GLY A 124 10.52 9.01 6.05
CA GLY A 124 9.64 8.21 5.19
C GLY A 124 10.21 6.81 4.94
N ASP A 125 9.32 5.84 4.75
CA ASP A 125 9.66 4.42 4.62
C ASP A 125 9.00 3.80 3.36
N ILE A 126 9.32 2.54 3.05
CA ILE A 126 8.69 1.75 1.98
C ILE A 126 7.17 1.64 2.13
N GLY A 127 6.63 1.83 3.34
CA GLY A 127 5.20 1.94 3.59
C GLY A 127 4.55 3.17 2.95
N ASN A 128 5.25 4.32 2.94
CA ASN A 128 4.77 5.51 2.23
C ASN A 128 4.73 5.26 0.72
N ILE A 129 5.76 4.60 0.19
CA ILE A 129 5.80 4.22 -1.23
C ILE A 129 4.68 3.26 -1.58
N MET A 130 4.46 2.23 -0.76
CA MET A 130 3.35 1.31 -0.95
C MET A 130 2.02 2.09 -1.00
N LEU A 131 1.76 2.97 -0.02
CA LEU A 131 0.54 3.77 0.03
C LEU A 131 0.35 4.63 -1.24
N THR A 132 1.41 5.27 -1.75
CA THR A 132 1.35 6.05 -2.99
C THR A 132 0.86 5.23 -4.19
N ASN A 133 1.10 3.92 -4.20
CA ASN A 133 0.87 3.06 -5.35
C ASN A 133 -0.37 2.15 -5.27
N VAL A 134 -0.90 1.91 -4.07
CA VAL A 134 -2.01 0.94 -3.87
C VAL A 134 -3.38 1.59 -3.70
N CYS A 135 -3.47 2.91 -3.84
CA CYS A 135 -4.71 3.67 -3.67
C CYS A 135 -5.70 3.42 -4.80
N TRP A 136 -6.99 3.27 -4.45
CA TRP A 136 -8.10 3.13 -5.38
C TRP A 136 -9.34 3.92 -4.96
N SER A 137 -9.81 4.81 -5.84
CA SER A 137 -11.10 5.47 -5.83
C SER A 137 -11.49 5.89 -7.26
N THR A 138 -12.78 5.97 -7.53
CA THR A 138 -13.32 6.49 -8.79
C THR A 138 -13.53 8.01 -8.75
N ASP A 139 -13.47 8.59 -7.57
CA ASP A 139 -13.58 10.03 -7.32
C ASP A 139 -12.17 10.57 -7.03
N SER A 140 -11.74 11.58 -7.79
CA SER A 140 -10.40 12.14 -7.74
C SER A 140 -10.13 13.06 -6.53
N ASP A 141 -11.15 13.39 -5.70
CA ASP A 141 -10.96 14.18 -4.47
C ASP A 141 -10.32 13.34 -3.34
N CYS A 142 -9.01 13.12 -3.45
CA CYS A 142 -8.19 12.53 -2.39
C CYS A 142 -7.62 13.57 -1.40
N THR A 143 -7.98 14.85 -1.53
CA THR A 143 -7.40 15.96 -0.74
C THR A 143 -5.87 16.04 -0.77
N MET A 144 -5.28 15.56 -1.86
CA MET A 144 -3.84 15.66 -2.16
C MET A 144 -3.64 16.54 -3.39
N MET A 145 -2.45 17.14 -3.52
CA MET A 145 -2.06 17.93 -4.70
C MET A 145 -1.85 17.06 -5.95
N LEU A 146 -1.46 15.80 -5.75
CA LEU A 146 -1.35 14.79 -6.80
C LEU A 146 -2.53 13.85 -6.72
N ASP A 147 -3.13 13.52 -7.86
CA ASP A 147 -4.15 12.49 -7.92
C ASP A 147 -3.51 11.11 -7.72
N LEU A 148 -3.68 10.57 -6.51
CA LEU A 148 -3.23 9.24 -6.12
C LEU A 148 -4.38 8.22 -6.14
N THR A 149 -5.56 8.61 -6.62
CA THR A 149 -6.77 7.79 -6.45
C THR A 149 -6.75 6.52 -7.27
N GLN A 150 -5.90 6.41 -8.30
CA GLN A 150 -5.79 5.21 -9.13
C GLN A 150 -4.33 4.79 -9.24
N GLY A 151 -3.76 4.41 -8.09
CA GLY A 151 -2.40 3.90 -7.99
C GLY A 151 -2.22 2.65 -8.86
N GLY A 152 -1.11 2.63 -9.62
CA GLY A 152 -0.86 1.57 -10.61
C GLY A 152 -0.65 0.17 -10.03
N TRP A 153 -0.55 0.04 -8.70
CA TRP A 153 -0.37 -1.22 -7.97
C TRP A 153 -1.57 -1.56 -7.07
N ALA A 154 -2.71 -0.88 -7.24
CA ALA A 154 -3.91 -1.17 -6.47
C ALA A 154 -4.39 -2.60 -6.71
N GLY A 155 -4.40 -3.42 -5.65
CA GLY A 155 -4.79 -4.82 -5.71
C GLY A 155 -3.66 -5.78 -6.10
N ASP A 156 -2.43 -5.31 -6.26
CA ASP A 156 -1.28 -6.17 -6.55
C ASP A 156 -0.84 -7.00 -5.35
N ARG A 157 -0.06 -8.05 -5.62
CA ARG A 157 0.49 -8.95 -4.62
C ARG A 157 1.82 -8.44 -4.08
N PHE A 158 1.96 -8.39 -2.76
CA PHE A 158 3.16 -7.86 -2.11
C PHE A 158 3.74 -8.78 -1.05
N ASP A 159 5.05 -8.70 -0.85
CA ASP A 159 5.72 -9.19 0.34
C ASP A 159 6.91 -8.30 0.75
N VAL A 160 7.42 -8.55 1.97
CA VAL A 160 8.60 -7.88 2.51
C VAL A 160 9.64 -8.90 2.92
N VAL A 161 10.74 -8.95 2.18
CA VAL A 161 11.78 -9.96 2.31
C VAL A 161 13.18 -9.35 2.46
N PRO A 162 14.21 -10.12 2.89
CA PRO A 162 15.59 -9.67 2.82
C PRO A 162 16.04 -9.41 1.38
N LEU A 163 16.89 -8.40 1.18
CA LEU A 163 17.46 -8.07 -0.13
C LEU A 163 18.18 -9.26 -0.78
N SER A 164 18.80 -10.13 0.02
CA SER A 164 19.50 -11.32 -0.50
C SER A 164 18.57 -12.24 -1.29
N LEU A 165 17.27 -12.31 -0.98
CA LEU A 165 16.33 -13.14 -1.75
C LEU A 165 16.06 -12.59 -3.16
N VAL A 166 16.37 -11.32 -3.42
CA VAL A 166 16.30 -10.74 -4.75
C VAL A 166 17.65 -10.86 -5.45
N GLU A 167 18.75 -10.66 -4.72
CA GLU A 167 20.12 -10.79 -5.26
C GLU A 167 20.47 -12.24 -5.65
N ASP A 168 19.94 -13.22 -4.92
CA ASP A 168 20.18 -14.65 -5.12
C ASP A 168 19.09 -15.32 -5.99
N ASP A 169 18.11 -14.57 -6.50
CA ASP A 169 17.04 -15.10 -7.36
C ASP A 169 17.59 -15.46 -8.75
N GLU A 170 17.04 -16.51 -9.37
CA GLU A 170 17.36 -16.86 -10.76
C GLU A 170 16.64 -15.90 -11.74
N GLU A 171 15.53 -15.29 -11.31
CA GLU A 171 14.77 -14.33 -12.10
C GLU A 171 15.29 -12.89 -11.91
N ASP A 172 15.40 -12.14 -13.02
CA ASP A 172 15.84 -10.74 -12.99
C ASP A 172 14.73 -9.82 -12.46
N TRP A 173 14.84 -9.41 -11.19
CA TRP A 173 13.95 -8.43 -10.57
C TRP A 173 14.30 -6.99 -10.98
N GLU A 174 13.29 -6.19 -11.32
CA GLU A 174 13.50 -4.77 -11.65
C GLU A 174 13.56 -3.90 -10.39
N ASP A 175 14.64 -3.13 -10.22
CA ASP A 175 14.77 -2.13 -9.15
C ASP A 175 14.09 -0.82 -9.54
N VAL A 176 12.89 -0.58 -9.00
CA VAL A 176 12.13 0.66 -9.26
C VAL A 176 12.29 1.70 -8.14
N THR A 177 13.29 1.53 -7.26
CA THR A 177 13.43 2.34 -6.04
C THR A 177 13.51 3.83 -6.33
N GLU A 178 14.33 4.25 -7.30
CA GLU A 178 14.53 5.68 -7.56
C GLU A 178 13.27 6.37 -8.08
N ASP A 179 12.54 5.72 -8.98
CA ASP A 179 11.34 6.29 -9.59
C ASP A 179 10.20 6.38 -8.57
N GLN A 180 10.06 5.35 -7.74
CA GLN A 180 9.08 5.36 -6.66
C GLN A 180 9.42 6.38 -5.57
N VAL A 181 10.71 6.56 -5.25
CA VAL A 181 11.15 7.64 -4.35
C VAL A 181 10.82 9.01 -4.92
N LYS A 182 11.02 9.26 -6.23
CA LYS A 182 10.65 10.53 -6.87
C LYS A 182 9.16 10.77 -6.74
N LEU A 183 8.33 9.79 -7.13
CA LEU A 183 6.87 9.88 -7.06
C LEU A 183 6.38 10.19 -5.64
N THR A 184 6.80 9.40 -4.65
CA THR A 184 6.39 9.60 -3.26
C THR A 184 6.93 10.90 -2.68
N ARG A 185 8.12 11.34 -3.09
CA ARG A 185 8.64 12.66 -2.67
C ARG A 185 7.76 13.79 -3.18
N PHE A 186 7.30 13.74 -4.43
CA PHE A 186 6.36 14.74 -4.94
C PHE A 186 5.04 14.72 -4.16
N ALA A 187 4.52 13.53 -3.83
CA ALA A 187 3.33 13.40 -3.01
C ALA A 187 3.50 14.01 -1.60
N LEU A 188 4.70 13.93 -1.01
CA LEU A 188 5.00 14.41 0.35
C LEU A 188 5.45 15.88 0.44
N GLN A 189 6.06 16.44 -0.60
CA GLN A 189 6.64 17.80 -0.57
C GLN A 189 5.61 18.93 -0.66
N GLU A 190 4.45 18.64 -1.23
CA GLU A 190 3.39 19.63 -1.50
C GLU A 190 2.21 19.47 -0.51
N MET A 191 2.47 18.97 0.71
CA MET A 191 1.50 18.74 1.79
C MET A 191 1.66 19.66 3.01
#